data_AF-A0A3R7AWI3-F1
#
_entry.id   AF-A0A3R7AWI3-F1
#
_cell.length_a   1.000
_cell.length_b   1.000
_cell.length_c   1.000
_cell.angle_alpha   90.00
_cell.angle_beta   90.00
_cell.angle_gamma   90.00
#
_symmetry.space_group_name_H-M   'P 1'
#
loop_
_entity.id
_entity.type
_entity.pdbx_description
1 polymer ?
#
loop_
_entity_poly.entity_id
_entity_poly.type
_entity_poly.pdbx_seq_one_letter_code
_entity_poly.pdbx_strand_id
1 'polypeptide(L)'
;MRQLFHPPTCSFLSPPRPASTQPESHRHHLRIVLDKATDLPVGDSILAGGASDPYLKFSFGAHRICSTVVVKSLNPSWRREQFEFVLTEDEIQTHQHLQIEVKDYDMAKSDDLLGTLAFDISAWQGATTLTDMTIQAYPIETPKVYTSQRPLLYVGVALLSELDATDLVVMQIWEHERRGVTGGWHHSHLKSSDPLPWSSDHRSHVGGVSFVDAVEATPAGYKEVGPWEFKVAVGDPDGWVYAVSADGPWADQRLLTSNVRRRLWARQCRRDALEGVLCMVGEEKGGEGAP
;
A
#
# COMPACT_ATOMS: atom_id res chain seq x y z
N MET A 1 8.34 -5.58 35.40
CA MET A 1 7.31 -5.46 34.35
C MET A 1 7.99 -5.00 33.08
N ARG A 2 8.21 -5.90 32.11
CA ARG A 2 8.73 -5.53 30.79
C ARG A 2 7.57 -4.89 30.02
N GLN A 3 7.60 -3.58 29.86
CA GLN A 3 6.75 -2.93 28.86
C GLN A 3 7.24 -3.41 27.50
N LEU A 4 6.45 -4.30 26.88
CA LEU A 4 6.57 -4.63 25.47
C LEU A 4 6.17 -3.36 24.73
N PHE A 5 7.17 -2.57 24.32
CA PHE A 5 6.97 -1.52 23.33
C PHE A 5 6.42 -2.20 22.08
N HIS A 6 5.11 -2.01 21.84
CA HIS A 6 4.53 -2.34 20.55
C HIS A 6 4.97 -1.22 19.62
N PRO A 7 5.70 -1.51 18.52
CA PRO A 7 5.91 -0.50 17.50
C PRO A 7 4.53 -0.02 17.02
N PRO A 8 4.33 1.28 16.73
CA PRO A 8 3.05 1.78 16.25
C PRO A 8 2.69 0.99 14.99
N THR A 9 1.65 0.16 15.07
CA THR A 9 1.20 -0.68 13.97
C THR A 9 0.85 0.20 12.77
N CYS A 10 1.62 0.07 11.71
CA CYS A 10 1.29 0.57 10.38
C CYS A 10 0.09 -0.26 9.89
N SER A 11 -1.08 0.35 9.78
CA SER A 11 -2.28 -0.30 9.28
C SER A 11 -2.34 -0.15 7.77
N PHE A 12 -1.98 -1.19 7.04
CA PHE A 12 -2.14 -1.23 5.60
C PHE A 12 -3.62 -1.33 5.24
N LEU A 13 -4.07 -0.42 4.37
CA LEU A 13 -5.34 -0.36 3.63
C LEU A 13 -6.48 -1.21 4.20
N SER A 14 -7.49 -0.54 4.76
CA SER A 14 -8.83 -1.12 4.88
C SER A 14 -9.33 -1.54 3.50
N PRO A 15 -9.98 -2.71 3.33
CA PRO A 15 -10.67 -3.02 2.08
C PRO A 15 -11.75 -1.96 1.80
N PRO A 16 -12.15 -1.76 0.54
CA PRO A 16 -13.31 -0.94 0.23
C PRO A 16 -14.52 -1.50 0.99
N ARG A 17 -15.07 -0.68 1.90
CA ARG A 17 -16.30 -1.01 2.63
C ARG A 17 -17.42 -1.27 1.62
N PRO A 18 -18.30 -2.27 1.82
CA PRO A 18 -19.47 -2.48 0.97
C PRO A 18 -20.29 -1.20 0.88
N ALA A 19 -20.79 -0.91 -0.33
CA ALA A 19 -21.47 0.31 -0.74
C ALA A 19 -22.32 0.91 0.40
N SER A 20 -21.84 2.00 0.98
CA SER A 20 -22.66 2.80 1.88
C SER A 20 -23.61 3.61 1.01
N THR A 21 -24.88 3.66 1.38
CA THR A 21 -25.97 4.41 0.73
C THR A 21 -25.83 5.95 0.83
N GLN A 22 -24.63 6.47 1.03
CA GLN A 22 -24.33 7.90 0.96
C GLN A 22 -24.00 8.26 -0.50
N PRO A 23 -24.40 9.45 -1.00
CA PRO A 23 -24.12 9.84 -2.38
C PRO A 23 -22.61 9.78 -2.62
N GLU A 24 -22.20 9.05 -3.65
CA GLU A 24 -20.82 8.72 -4.04
C GLU A 24 -19.96 9.94 -4.45
N SER A 25 -20.40 11.18 -4.21
CA SER A 25 -19.86 12.39 -4.84
C SER A 25 -18.84 13.20 -4.00
N HIS A 26 -18.35 12.68 -2.86
CA HIS A 26 -17.44 13.45 -1.96
C HIS A 26 -16.19 12.68 -1.51
N ARG A 27 -15.81 11.60 -2.22
CA ARG A 27 -14.60 10.84 -1.93
C ARG A 27 -13.54 11.03 -3.01
N HIS A 28 -12.31 11.07 -2.54
CA HIS A 28 -11.11 11.15 -3.36
C HIS A 28 -10.18 10.00 -3.04
N HIS A 29 -9.45 9.53 -4.05
CA HIS A 29 -8.42 8.52 -3.88
C HIS A 29 -7.06 9.18 -4.08
N LEU A 30 -6.30 9.30 -3.00
CA LEU A 30 -4.90 9.73 -3.04
C LEU A 30 -4.02 8.52 -3.33
N ARG A 31 -3.63 8.35 -4.59
CA ARG A 31 -2.82 7.22 -5.05
C ARG A 31 -1.34 7.60 -5.13
N ILE A 32 -0.49 6.69 -4.67
CA ILE A 32 0.96 6.86 -4.58
C ILE A 32 1.62 5.68 -5.28
N VAL A 33 2.57 5.94 -6.17
CA VAL A 33 3.38 4.93 -6.86
C VAL A 33 4.85 5.16 -6.53
N LEU A 34 5.43 4.26 -5.75
CA LEU A 34 6.79 4.33 -5.24
C LEU A 34 7.74 3.50 -6.12
N ASP A 35 8.73 4.14 -6.75
CA ASP A 35 9.66 3.46 -7.66
C ASP A 35 10.97 3.07 -6.98
N LYS A 36 11.72 4.06 -6.50
CA LYS A 36 13.08 3.90 -5.95
C LYS A 36 13.53 5.14 -5.19
N ALA A 37 14.64 5.02 -4.48
CA ALA A 37 15.41 6.15 -3.98
C ALA A 37 16.88 5.99 -4.37
N THR A 38 17.63 7.09 -4.34
CA THR A 38 19.06 7.10 -4.63
C THR A 38 19.83 7.92 -3.60
N ASP A 39 21.09 7.55 -3.37
CA ASP A 39 22.01 8.26 -2.46
C ASP A 39 21.44 8.45 -1.04
N LEU A 40 20.75 7.43 -0.51
CA LEU A 40 20.26 7.48 0.87
C LEU A 40 21.43 7.53 1.85
N PRO A 41 21.27 8.21 3.00
CA PRO A 41 22.25 8.15 4.07
C PRO A 41 22.42 6.74 4.60
N VAL A 42 23.64 6.43 5.03
CA VAL A 42 23.98 5.19 5.75
C VAL A 42 23.43 5.31 7.17
N GLY A 43 22.39 4.53 7.48
CA GLY A 43 21.85 4.46 8.84
C GLY A 43 22.55 3.39 9.69
N ASP A 44 23.00 2.29 9.09
CA ASP A 44 23.74 1.25 9.82
C ASP A 44 25.25 1.52 9.94
N SER A 45 25.83 1.05 11.06
CA SER A 45 27.28 1.10 11.25
C SER A 45 28.05 0.34 10.15
N ILE A 46 29.29 0.78 9.88
CA ILE A 46 30.19 0.11 8.91
C ILE A 46 30.40 -1.37 9.25
N LEU A 47 30.37 -1.74 10.53
CA LEU A 47 30.47 -3.14 10.99
C LEU A 47 29.23 -3.99 10.65
N ALA A 48 28.07 -3.36 10.47
CA ALA A 48 26.82 -4.01 10.07
C ALA A 48 26.64 -4.09 8.54
N GLY A 49 27.60 -3.54 7.77
CA GLY A 49 27.62 -3.60 6.30
C GLY A 49 27.58 -2.23 5.61
N GLY A 50 27.41 -1.14 6.36
CA GLY A 50 27.47 0.23 5.80
C GLY A 50 26.38 0.53 4.77
N ALA A 51 25.19 -0.05 4.94
CA ALA A 51 24.01 0.19 4.13
C ALA A 51 22.85 0.63 5.02
N SER A 52 21.64 0.72 4.48
CA SER A 52 20.41 0.91 5.25
C SER A 52 19.43 -0.17 4.80
N ASP A 53 18.43 -0.47 5.61
CA ASP A 53 17.24 -1.27 5.31
C ASP A 53 16.03 -0.31 5.09
N PRO A 54 16.03 0.52 4.03
CA PRO A 54 15.06 1.59 3.87
C PRO A 54 13.63 1.10 3.64
N TYR A 55 12.69 1.80 4.27
CA TYR A 55 11.27 1.78 3.94
C TYR A 55 10.68 3.18 4.05
N LEU A 56 9.49 3.36 3.48
CA LEU A 56 8.74 4.60 3.55
C LEU A 56 7.53 4.44 4.46
N LYS A 57 7.22 5.49 5.20
CA LYS A 57 5.96 5.64 5.93
C LYS A 57 5.19 6.81 5.32
N PHE A 58 4.05 6.50 4.75
CA PHE A 58 3.07 7.45 4.23
C PHE A 58 2.05 7.74 5.32
N SER A 59 1.79 9.02 5.60
CA SER A 59 0.77 9.43 6.57
C SER A 59 -0.11 10.53 5.99
N PHE A 60 -1.41 10.40 6.16
CA PHE A 60 -2.40 11.45 5.87
C PHE A 60 -3.41 11.49 7.02
N GLY A 61 -3.30 12.49 7.90
CA GLY A 61 -4.08 12.53 9.13
C GLY A 61 -3.86 11.30 10.02
N ALA A 62 -4.93 10.56 10.31
CA ALA A 62 -4.88 9.32 11.06
C ALA A 62 -4.45 8.10 10.22
N HIS A 63 -4.50 8.20 8.89
CA HIS A 63 -4.17 7.10 7.99
C HIS A 63 -2.65 6.93 7.89
N ARG A 64 -2.17 5.69 7.98
CA ARG A 64 -0.75 5.36 7.89
C ARG A 64 -0.49 4.06 7.16
N ILE A 65 0.31 4.11 6.11
CA ILE A 65 0.72 2.95 5.32
C ILE A 65 2.24 2.95 5.21
N CYS A 66 2.87 1.78 5.32
CA CYS A 66 4.32 1.64 5.17
C CYS A 66 4.64 1.00 3.80
N SER A 67 5.84 1.14 3.26
CA SER A 67 6.29 0.33 2.12
C SER A 67 6.88 -1.00 2.57
N THR A 68 7.22 -1.84 1.61
CA THR A 68 8.15 -2.96 1.86
C THR A 68 9.53 -2.42 2.27
N VAL A 69 10.23 -3.12 3.16
CA VAL A 69 11.62 -2.85 3.55
C VAL A 69 12.54 -3.43 2.48
N VAL A 70 13.40 -2.61 1.90
CA VAL A 70 14.43 -3.08 0.96
C VAL A 70 15.72 -3.30 1.73
N VAL A 71 16.16 -4.54 1.84
CA VAL A 71 17.27 -4.89 2.74
C VAL A 71 18.63 -4.50 2.13
N LYS A 72 19.46 -3.82 2.92
CA LYS A 72 20.86 -3.46 2.67
C LYS A 72 21.09 -2.69 1.37
N SER A 73 20.39 -1.58 1.19
CA SER A 73 20.53 -0.71 0.03
C SER A 73 20.48 0.78 0.36
N LEU A 74 21.43 1.54 -0.18
CA LEU A 74 21.37 3.01 -0.24
C LEU A 74 20.68 3.52 -1.52
N ASN A 75 20.35 2.61 -2.44
CA ASN A 75 19.65 2.89 -3.69
C ASN A 75 18.50 1.89 -3.86
N PRO A 76 17.54 1.86 -2.92
CA PRO A 76 16.47 0.87 -2.90
C PRO A 76 15.54 1.02 -4.11
N SER A 77 14.94 -0.08 -4.55
CA SER A 77 13.92 -0.08 -5.58
C SER A 77 12.71 -0.90 -5.13
N TRP A 78 11.56 -0.23 -5.05
CA TRP A 78 10.24 -0.80 -4.75
C TRP A 78 9.45 -1.15 -6.02
N ARG A 79 10.03 -0.87 -7.20
CA ARG A 79 9.52 -1.28 -8.51
C ARG A 79 8.05 -0.93 -8.73
N ARG A 80 7.67 0.30 -8.40
CA ARG A 80 6.31 0.84 -8.55
C ARG A 80 5.29 0.18 -7.62
N GLU A 81 5.70 -0.10 -6.38
CA GLU A 81 4.77 -0.45 -5.29
C GLU A 81 3.72 0.66 -5.14
N GLN A 82 2.45 0.28 -4.99
CA GLN A 82 1.31 1.21 -5.05
C GLN A 82 0.60 1.26 -3.70
N PHE A 83 0.20 2.47 -3.31
CA PHE A 83 -0.53 2.75 -2.08
C PHE A 83 -1.69 3.69 -2.38
N GLU A 84 -2.70 3.66 -1.53
CA GLU A 84 -3.88 4.49 -1.67
C GLU A 84 -4.40 4.96 -0.31
N PHE A 85 -4.92 6.18 -0.26
CA PHE A 85 -5.81 6.61 0.81
C PHE A 85 -7.14 6.99 0.20
N VAL A 86 -8.23 6.46 0.75
CA VAL A 86 -9.59 6.91 0.42
C VAL A 86 -9.94 8.01 1.41
N LEU A 87 -10.09 9.23 0.92
CA LEU A 87 -10.22 10.44 1.72
C LEU A 87 -11.57 11.10 1.46
N THR A 88 -12.17 11.65 2.52
CA THR A 88 -13.28 12.61 2.37
C THR A 88 -12.75 14.02 2.13
N GLU A 89 -13.61 14.89 1.59
CA GLU A 89 -13.31 16.32 1.45
C GLU A 89 -12.90 16.96 2.79
N ASP A 90 -13.60 16.63 3.88
CA ASP A 90 -13.28 17.13 5.22
C ASP A 90 -11.87 16.72 5.69
N GLU A 91 -11.46 15.48 5.40
CA GLU A 91 -10.12 14.99 5.73
C GLU A 91 -9.05 15.74 4.93
N ILE A 92 -9.32 16.03 3.65
CA ILE A 92 -8.42 16.82 2.79
C ILE A 92 -8.22 18.22 3.37
N GLN A 93 -9.31 18.91 3.73
CA GLN A 93 -9.26 20.27 4.27
C GLN A 93 -8.58 20.34 5.65
N THR A 94 -8.78 19.31 6.48
CA THR A 94 -8.27 19.27 7.86
C THR A 94 -6.79 18.93 7.95
N HIS A 95 -6.32 17.94 7.17
CA HIS A 95 -4.96 17.42 7.29
C HIS A 95 -3.98 17.98 6.27
N GLN A 96 -4.49 18.34 5.09
CA GLN A 96 -3.82 19.06 4.00
C GLN A 96 -2.61 18.37 3.36
N HIS A 97 -1.78 17.64 4.10
CA HIS A 97 -0.50 17.14 3.61
C HIS A 97 -0.41 15.62 3.63
N LEU A 98 0.06 15.05 2.51
CA LEU A 98 0.66 13.73 2.50
C LEU A 98 2.08 13.84 3.04
N GLN A 99 2.34 13.23 4.19
CA GLN A 99 3.67 13.14 4.78
C GLN A 99 4.34 11.84 4.38
N ILE A 100 5.59 11.91 3.95
CA ILE A 100 6.42 10.77 3.57
C ILE A 100 7.70 10.82 4.39
N GLU A 101 7.92 9.77 5.19
CA GLU A 101 9.15 9.58 5.96
C GLU A 101 9.93 8.41 5.35
N VAL A 102 11.19 8.61 4.97
CA VAL A 102 12.12 7.54 4.60
C VAL A 102 12.87 7.14 5.87
N LYS A 103 12.80 5.88 6.25
CA LYS A 103 13.35 5.37 7.51
C LYS A 103 14.19 4.14 7.29
N ASP A 104 15.19 3.95 8.14
CA ASP A 104 16.00 2.74 8.22
C ASP A 104 15.37 1.76 9.20
N TYR A 105 15.07 0.53 8.76
CA TYR A 105 14.45 -0.47 9.64
C TYR A 105 15.48 -1.11 10.57
N ASP A 106 15.27 -0.96 11.89
CA ASP A 106 16.15 -1.50 12.90
C ASP A 106 15.42 -2.48 13.83
N MET A 107 15.86 -3.74 13.82
CA MET A 107 15.25 -4.75 14.70
C MET A 107 15.46 -4.51 16.20
N ALA A 108 16.53 -3.81 16.58
CA ALA A 108 16.99 -3.72 17.98
C ALA A 108 16.82 -2.32 18.62
N LYS A 109 16.63 -1.28 17.81
CA LYS A 109 16.48 0.12 18.24
C LYS A 109 15.32 0.78 17.49
N SER A 110 15.06 2.04 17.81
CA SER A 110 14.14 2.83 16.99
C SER A 110 14.73 3.06 15.61
N ASP A 111 13.93 2.83 14.58
CA ASP A 111 14.26 3.17 13.19
C ASP A 111 14.75 4.60 13.02
N ASP A 112 15.89 4.77 12.35
CA ASP A 112 16.48 6.08 12.08
C ASP A 112 15.76 6.79 10.92
N LEU A 113 15.48 8.09 11.08
CA LEU A 113 14.90 8.91 10.02
C LEU A 113 16.01 9.26 9.01
N LEU A 114 15.84 8.87 7.75
CA LEU A 114 16.79 9.14 6.66
C LEU A 114 16.43 10.42 5.90
N GLY A 115 15.13 10.71 5.78
CA GLY A 115 14.66 11.98 5.26
C GLY A 115 13.14 12.08 5.15
N THR A 116 12.65 13.26 4.78
CA THR A 116 11.22 13.57 4.69
C THR A 116 10.86 14.25 3.38
N LEU A 117 9.63 14.04 2.93
CA LEU A 117 8.99 14.74 1.81
C LEU A 117 7.52 14.97 2.16
N ALA A 118 6.94 16.08 1.71
CA ALA A 118 5.52 16.35 1.89
C ALA A 118 4.91 16.91 0.60
N PHE A 119 3.65 16.53 0.34
CA PHE A 119 2.84 17.10 -0.72
C PHE A 119 1.61 17.79 -0.12
N ASP A 120 1.35 19.04 -0.51
CA ASP A 120 0.10 19.73 -0.19
C ASP A 120 -1.02 19.20 -1.11
N ILE A 121 -1.95 18.49 -0.51
CA ILE A 121 -3.13 17.88 -1.13
C ILE A 121 -4.31 18.86 -1.12
N SER A 122 -4.34 19.82 -0.19
CA SER A 122 -5.43 20.81 -0.11
C SER A 122 -5.43 21.80 -1.28
N ALA A 123 -4.26 22.08 -1.84
CA ALA A 123 -4.07 22.89 -3.04
C ALA A 123 -3.41 22.07 -4.17
N TRP A 124 -3.87 20.82 -4.35
CA TRP A 124 -3.27 19.87 -5.28
C TRP A 124 -3.28 20.40 -6.73
N GLN A 125 -2.09 20.42 -7.34
CA GLN A 125 -1.85 20.84 -8.73
C GLN A 125 -1.21 19.73 -9.58
N GLY A 126 -1.09 18.52 -9.03
CA GLY A 126 -0.53 17.37 -9.73
C GLY A 126 -1.58 16.59 -10.51
N ALA A 127 -1.31 15.31 -10.74
CA ALA A 127 -2.18 14.44 -11.54
C ALA A 127 -3.55 14.24 -10.88
N THR A 128 -4.61 14.37 -11.67
CA THR A 128 -6.01 14.08 -11.28
C THR A 128 -6.57 12.85 -12.00
N THR A 129 -5.82 12.31 -12.96
CA THR A 129 -6.09 11.06 -13.65
C THR A 129 -4.90 10.12 -13.53
N LEU A 130 -5.11 8.81 -13.71
CA LEU A 130 -4.02 7.83 -13.73
C LEU A 130 -3.10 7.99 -14.94
N THR A 131 -3.61 8.48 -16.07
CA THR A 131 -2.83 8.70 -17.29
C THR A 131 -1.86 9.86 -17.16
N ASP A 132 -2.21 10.86 -16.34
CA ASP A 132 -1.37 12.04 -16.10
C ASP A 132 -0.34 11.81 -14.97
N MET A 133 -0.51 10.74 -14.19
CA MET A 133 0.39 10.41 -13.10
C MET A 133 1.75 9.96 -13.64
N THR A 134 2.76 10.79 -13.40
CA THR A 134 4.15 10.51 -13.77
C THR A 134 4.99 10.33 -12.51
N ILE A 135 5.99 9.45 -12.60
CA ILE A 135 6.98 9.27 -11.53
C ILE A 135 8.02 10.36 -11.70
N GLN A 136 8.18 11.18 -10.67
CA GLN A 136 9.13 12.30 -10.65
C GLN A 136 10.16 12.10 -9.55
N ALA A 137 11.32 12.73 -9.69
CA ALA A 137 12.37 12.72 -8.69
C ALA A 137 12.24 13.94 -7.77
N TYR A 138 12.16 13.71 -6.47
CA TYR A 138 12.06 14.74 -5.45
C TYR A 138 13.24 14.65 -4.49
N PRO A 139 13.94 15.77 -4.20
CA PRO A 139 14.88 15.79 -3.08
C PRO A 139 14.12 15.57 -1.78
N ILE A 140 14.67 14.74 -0.89
CA ILE A 140 14.14 14.58 0.47
C ILE A 140 14.96 15.41 1.44
N GLU A 141 14.30 16.00 2.43
CA GLU A 141 14.95 16.76 3.48
C GLU A 141 15.61 15.79 4.48
N THR A 142 16.93 15.85 4.60
CA THR A 142 17.68 14.97 5.50
C THR A 142 17.92 15.63 6.87
N PRO A 143 17.95 14.84 7.96
CA PRO A 143 18.46 15.32 9.23
C PRO A 143 19.88 15.90 9.11
N LYS A 144 20.20 16.89 9.96
CA LYS A 144 21.49 17.62 9.93
C LYS A 144 22.73 16.74 10.10
N VAL A 145 22.60 15.52 10.60
CA VAL A 145 23.71 14.57 10.69
C VAL A 145 24.17 14.09 9.30
N TYR A 146 23.28 14.13 8.29
CA TYR A 146 23.54 13.71 6.92
C TYR A 146 23.74 14.92 5.99
N THR A 147 24.82 15.67 6.20
CA THR A 147 25.10 16.91 5.44
C THR A 147 25.66 16.68 4.04
N SER A 148 26.22 15.50 3.79
CA SER A 148 27.00 15.20 2.58
C SER A 148 26.17 14.59 1.46
N GLN A 149 25.12 13.85 1.79
CA GLN A 149 24.24 13.18 0.85
C GLN A 149 23.20 14.13 0.25
N ARG A 150 22.74 13.84 -0.95
CA ARG A 150 21.64 14.55 -1.63
C ARG A 150 20.64 13.53 -2.19
N PRO A 151 19.93 12.81 -1.32
CA PRO A 151 19.03 11.76 -1.74
C PRO A 151 17.88 12.28 -2.60
N LEU A 152 17.50 11.45 -3.58
CA LEU A 152 16.31 11.65 -4.40
C LEU A 152 15.35 10.49 -4.19
N LEU A 153 14.06 10.80 -4.03
CA LEU A 153 12.96 9.85 -4.00
C LEU A 153 12.18 9.93 -5.32
N TYR A 154 11.98 8.79 -5.97
CA TYR A 154 11.22 8.67 -7.20
C TYR A 154 9.81 8.17 -6.88
N VAL A 155 8.83 9.08 -6.95
CA VAL A 155 7.44 8.79 -6.58
C VAL A 155 6.48 9.50 -7.55
N GLY A 156 5.38 8.84 -7.88
CA GLY A 156 4.21 9.44 -8.53
C GLY A 156 3.08 9.59 -7.52
N VAL A 157 2.37 10.71 -7.54
CA VAL A 157 1.22 10.98 -6.67
C VAL A 157 0.09 11.51 -7.53
N ALA A 158 -1.13 11.05 -7.28
CA ALA A 158 -2.34 11.52 -7.93
C ALA A 158 -3.49 11.64 -6.93
N LEU A 159 -4.31 12.69 -7.05
CA LEU A 159 -5.55 12.84 -6.31
C LEU A 159 -6.71 12.65 -7.29
N LEU A 160 -7.29 11.46 -7.25
CA LEU A 160 -8.30 11.02 -8.22
C LEU A 160 -9.70 11.28 -7.66
N SER A 161 -10.65 11.57 -8.55
CA SER A 161 -12.07 11.44 -8.20
C SER A 161 -12.42 9.97 -7.93
N GLU A 162 -13.49 9.70 -7.19
CA GLU A 162 -14.03 8.34 -7.05
C GLU A 162 -14.21 7.67 -8.42
N LEU A 163 -14.80 8.37 -9.39
CA LEU A 163 -15.08 7.84 -10.73
C LEU A 163 -13.79 7.40 -11.44
N ASP A 164 -12.77 8.26 -11.45
CA ASP A 164 -11.48 7.97 -12.11
C ASP A 164 -10.72 6.85 -11.39
N ALA A 165 -10.73 6.85 -10.05
CA ALA A 165 -10.04 5.86 -9.25
C ALA A 165 -10.62 4.44 -9.41
N THR A 166 -11.90 4.38 -9.72
CA THR A 166 -12.69 3.15 -9.79
C THR A 166 -13.11 2.80 -11.22
N ASP A 167 -12.52 3.41 -12.27
CA ASP A 167 -12.66 2.88 -13.64
C ASP A 167 -11.98 1.49 -13.77
N LEU A 168 -10.86 1.33 -13.05
CA LEU A 168 -10.12 0.08 -12.92
C LEU A 168 -9.88 -0.22 -11.45
N VAL A 169 -10.55 -1.26 -10.93
CA VAL A 169 -10.34 -1.76 -9.57
C VAL A 169 -9.43 -2.98 -9.62
N VAL A 170 -8.63 -3.17 -8.57
CA VAL A 170 -7.74 -4.32 -8.43
C VAL A 170 -8.24 -5.17 -7.29
N MET A 171 -8.72 -6.37 -7.61
CA MET A 171 -8.99 -7.40 -6.61
C MET A 171 -7.67 -7.99 -6.13
N GLN A 172 -7.60 -8.32 -4.84
CA GLN A 172 -6.39 -8.79 -4.18
C GLN A 172 -6.67 -10.08 -3.41
N ILE A 173 -5.71 -11.00 -3.44
CA ILE A 173 -5.67 -12.20 -2.60
C ILE A 173 -4.26 -12.34 -2.07
N TRP A 174 -4.13 -12.53 -0.77
CA TRP A 174 -2.86 -12.78 -0.11
C TRP A 174 -2.70 -14.25 0.18
N GLU A 175 -1.54 -14.79 -0.17
CA GLU A 175 -1.10 -16.11 0.25
C GLU A 175 -0.11 -15.98 1.41
N HIS A 176 -0.28 -16.77 2.46
CA HIS A 176 0.52 -16.70 3.67
C HIS A 176 1.17 -18.05 3.98
N GLU A 177 2.45 -18.04 4.35
CA GLU A 177 3.15 -19.23 4.81
C GLU A 177 3.99 -18.92 6.05
N ARG A 178 4.12 -19.93 6.91
CA ARG A 178 5.04 -19.90 8.05
C ARG A 178 6.20 -20.86 7.82
N ARG A 179 7.37 -20.47 8.33
CA ARG A 179 8.55 -21.33 8.35
C ARG A 179 8.42 -22.41 9.43
N GLY A 180 8.66 -23.65 9.06
CA GLY A 180 8.67 -24.78 9.98
C GLY A 180 9.89 -24.77 10.92
N VAL A 181 9.79 -25.48 12.04
CA VAL A 181 10.88 -25.59 13.04
C VAL A 181 12.13 -26.21 12.42
N THR A 182 11.96 -27.19 11.53
CA THR A 182 13.05 -27.84 10.78
C THR A 182 13.40 -27.12 9.47
N GLY A 183 12.79 -25.95 9.21
CA GLY A 183 12.85 -25.24 7.94
C GLY A 183 11.64 -25.49 7.04
N GLY A 184 11.72 -25.02 5.80
CA GLY A 184 10.62 -25.08 4.83
C GLY A 184 9.50 -24.08 5.10
N TRP A 185 8.82 -23.66 4.05
CA TRP A 185 7.65 -22.78 4.10
C TRP A 185 6.41 -23.59 3.74
N HIS A 186 5.33 -23.45 4.51
CA HIS A 186 4.09 -24.16 4.24
C HIS A 186 2.90 -23.55 5.02
N HIS A 187 1.68 -23.71 4.49
CA HIS A 187 0.43 -23.28 5.14
C HIS A 187 0.18 -24.00 6.46
N SER A 188 0.51 -25.30 6.54
CA SER A 188 0.30 -26.10 7.76
C SER A 188 1.17 -25.66 8.95
N HIS A 189 2.19 -24.82 8.71
CA HIS A 189 2.98 -24.25 9.79
C HIS A 189 2.31 -23.03 10.41
N LEU A 190 1.32 -22.42 9.77
CA LEU A 190 0.62 -21.24 10.28
C LEU A 190 0.00 -21.52 11.65
N LYS A 191 0.10 -20.52 12.53
CA LYS A 191 -0.50 -20.53 13.87
C LYS A 191 -1.88 -19.91 13.80
N SER A 192 -2.70 -20.14 14.83
CA SER A 192 -4.01 -19.48 14.95
C SER A 192 -3.93 -17.95 15.06
N SER A 193 -2.77 -17.41 15.42
CA SER A 193 -2.50 -15.96 15.44
C SER A 193 -2.09 -15.41 14.07
N ASP A 194 -1.83 -16.27 13.09
CA ASP A 194 -1.49 -15.86 11.74
C ASP A 194 -2.75 -15.69 10.89
N PRO A 195 -2.67 -14.93 9.80
CA PRO A 195 -3.71 -14.91 8.77
C PRO A 195 -3.98 -16.32 8.22
N LEU A 196 -5.16 -16.48 7.60
CA LEU A 196 -5.49 -17.69 6.87
C LEU A 196 -4.49 -17.93 5.73
N PRO A 197 -4.28 -19.20 5.32
CA PRO A 197 -3.41 -19.54 4.19
C PRO A 197 -3.67 -18.68 2.95
N TRP A 198 -4.95 -18.41 2.68
CA TRP A 198 -5.42 -17.51 1.63
C TRP A 198 -6.45 -16.54 2.22
N SER A 199 -6.32 -15.24 1.95
CA SER A 199 -7.29 -14.22 2.39
C SER A 199 -7.47 -13.10 1.36
N SER A 200 -8.66 -12.50 1.31
CA SER A 200 -8.97 -11.39 0.37
C SER A 200 -8.41 -10.04 0.81
N ASP A 201 -8.05 -9.90 2.10
CA ASP A 201 -7.36 -8.73 2.61
C ASP A 201 -6.28 -9.11 3.64
N HIS A 202 -5.61 -8.11 4.20
CA HIS A 202 -4.49 -8.28 5.13
C HIS A 202 -4.87 -8.76 6.55
N ARG A 203 -6.16 -8.69 6.94
CA ARG A 203 -6.61 -8.94 8.33
C ARG A 203 -7.96 -9.67 8.43
N SER A 204 -8.55 -10.14 7.34
CA SER A 204 -9.91 -10.65 7.34
C SER A 204 -9.99 -12.11 7.75
N HIS A 205 -11.17 -12.46 8.25
CA HIS A 205 -11.66 -13.82 8.34
C HIS A 205 -12.19 -14.35 6.99
N VAL A 206 -12.08 -13.57 5.90
CA VAL A 206 -12.59 -13.90 4.58
C VAL A 206 -11.46 -14.55 3.78
N GLY A 207 -11.56 -15.87 3.64
CA GLY A 207 -10.49 -16.68 3.11
C GLY A 207 -10.62 -18.13 3.58
N GLY A 208 -9.58 -18.92 3.35
CA GLY A 208 -9.59 -20.33 3.73
C GLY A 208 -8.30 -21.07 3.44
N VAL A 209 -8.44 -22.38 3.26
CA VAL A 209 -7.31 -23.29 3.05
C VAL A 209 -6.84 -23.30 1.60
N SER A 210 -7.64 -22.79 0.68
CA SER A 210 -7.36 -22.74 -0.75
C SER A 210 -7.59 -21.35 -1.35
N PHE A 211 -6.99 -21.09 -2.52
CA PHE A 211 -7.13 -19.84 -3.25
C PHE A 211 -8.59 -19.45 -3.47
N VAL A 212 -9.44 -20.41 -3.86
CA VAL A 212 -10.85 -20.17 -4.19
C VAL A 212 -11.68 -19.70 -2.99
N ASP A 213 -11.26 -20.05 -1.77
CA ASP A 213 -11.93 -19.62 -0.54
C ASP A 213 -11.72 -18.12 -0.27
N ALA A 214 -10.69 -17.52 -0.88
CA ALA A 214 -10.37 -16.10 -0.79
C ALA A 214 -10.86 -15.29 -2.01
N VAL A 215 -11.44 -15.94 -3.02
CA VAL A 215 -11.99 -15.25 -4.20
C VAL A 215 -13.32 -14.63 -3.84
N GLU A 216 -13.33 -13.30 -3.74
CA GLU A 216 -14.56 -12.53 -3.61
C GLU A 216 -15.29 -12.44 -4.97
N ALA A 217 -16.60 -12.18 -4.91
CA ALA A 217 -17.37 -11.95 -6.13
C ALA A 217 -16.91 -10.66 -6.82
N THR A 218 -16.87 -10.69 -8.15
CA THR A 218 -16.61 -9.48 -8.94
C THR A 218 -17.63 -8.40 -8.58
N PRO A 219 -17.18 -7.17 -8.25
CA PRO A 219 -18.09 -6.09 -7.89
C PRO A 219 -19.15 -5.83 -8.95
N ALA A 220 -20.37 -5.51 -8.51
CA ALA A 220 -21.47 -5.19 -9.42
C ALA A 220 -21.09 -4.02 -10.34
N GLY A 221 -21.42 -4.12 -11.62
CA GLY A 221 -21.04 -3.13 -12.63
C GLY A 221 -19.59 -3.22 -13.11
N TYR A 222 -18.85 -4.29 -12.79
CA TYR A 222 -17.48 -4.52 -13.27
C TYR A 222 -17.34 -5.84 -14.02
N LYS A 223 -16.34 -5.89 -14.91
CA LYS A 223 -15.92 -7.07 -15.65
C LYS A 223 -14.46 -7.39 -15.34
N GLU A 224 -14.17 -8.66 -15.12
CA GLU A 224 -12.80 -9.15 -14.91
C GLU A 224 -11.94 -8.94 -16.17
N VAL A 225 -10.70 -8.49 -15.96
CA VAL A 225 -9.71 -8.26 -17.01
C VAL A 225 -8.52 -9.18 -16.76
N GLY A 226 -8.44 -10.26 -17.55
CA GLY A 226 -7.34 -11.20 -17.52
C GLY A 226 -7.36 -12.21 -16.36
N PRO A 227 -6.31 -13.05 -16.25
CA PRO A 227 -6.17 -14.01 -15.15
C PRO A 227 -5.72 -13.32 -13.85
N TRP A 228 -5.74 -14.07 -12.75
CA TRP A 228 -5.02 -13.69 -11.54
C TRP A 228 -3.52 -13.82 -11.76
N GLU A 229 -2.76 -12.82 -11.33
CA GLU A 229 -1.31 -12.80 -11.43
C GLU A 229 -0.68 -12.46 -10.08
N PHE A 230 0.42 -13.11 -9.74
CA PHE A 230 1.20 -12.73 -8.57
C PHE A 230 2.02 -11.48 -8.89
N LYS A 231 2.05 -10.53 -7.95
CA LYS A 231 2.74 -9.25 -8.13
C LYS A 231 4.23 -9.39 -7.79
N VAL A 232 5.05 -9.60 -8.82
CA VAL A 232 6.52 -9.72 -8.72
C VAL A 232 7.23 -8.38 -8.45
N ALA A 233 6.50 -7.27 -8.55
CA ALA A 233 7.06 -5.95 -8.27
C ALA A 233 7.57 -5.84 -6.82
N VAL A 234 7.04 -6.64 -5.90
CA VAL A 234 7.34 -6.57 -4.48
C VAL A 234 7.86 -7.94 -4.01
N GLY A 235 9.02 -7.97 -3.36
CA GLY A 235 9.60 -9.20 -2.80
C GLY A 235 10.68 -9.85 -3.66
N ASP A 236 10.87 -11.15 -3.40
CA ASP A 236 11.83 -11.98 -4.12
C ASP A 236 11.35 -12.30 -5.56
N PRO A 237 12.12 -13.02 -6.39
CA PRO A 237 11.72 -13.33 -7.77
C PRO A 237 10.37 -14.08 -7.92
N ASP A 238 9.87 -14.68 -6.84
CA ASP A 238 8.59 -15.39 -6.80
C ASP A 238 7.48 -14.54 -6.14
N GLY A 239 7.76 -13.26 -5.85
CA GLY A 239 6.83 -12.30 -5.26
C GLY A 239 6.64 -12.44 -3.75
N TRP A 240 7.50 -13.21 -3.05
CA TRP A 240 7.39 -13.34 -1.60
C TRP A 240 8.07 -12.18 -0.88
N VAL A 241 7.35 -11.62 0.08
CA VAL A 241 7.90 -10.74 1.11
C VAL A 241 7.92 -11.46 2.46
N TYR A 242 8.83 -11.05 3.34
CA TYR A 242 9.19 -11.81 4.53
C TYR A 242 9.10 -10.98 5.80
N ALA A 243 8.61 -11.55 6.90
CA ALA A 243 8.54 -10.84 8.18
C ALA A 243 8.77 -11.78 9.37
N VAL A 244 9.01 -11.19 10.53
CA VAL A 244 9.14 -11.92 11.80
C VAL A 244 7.76 -12.43 12.26
N SER A 245 6.71 -11.63 12.06
CA SER A 245 5.30 -11.94 12.33
C SER A 245 4.40 -11.36 11.24
N ALA A 246 3.12 -11.74 11.24
CA ALA A 246 2.15 -11.27 10.25
C ALA A 246 1.86 -9.75 10.31
N ASP A 247 2.26 -9.08 11.40
CA ASP A 247 2.15 -7.64 11.54
C ASP A 247 3.19 -6.86 10.72
N GLY A 248 4.21 -7.56 10.19
CA GLY A 248 5.33 -6.94 9.51
C GLY A 248 6.35 -6.32 10.49
N PRO A 249 7.17 -5.36 10.01
CA PRO A 249 7.28 -4.93 8.62
C PRO A 249 7.73 -6.07 7.70
N TRP A 250 7.42 -5.93 6.41
CA TRP A 250 7.70 -6.94 5.40
C TRP A 250 8.93 -6.54 4.61
N ALA A 251 9.92 -7.42 4.53
CA ALA A 251 11.14 -7.27 3.79
C ALA A 251 11.04 -7.90 2.41
N ASP A 252 11.74 -7.30 1.44
CA ASP A 252 11.81 -7.76 0.05
C ASP A 252 12.58 -9.07 -0.12
N GLN A 253 13.34 -9.47 0.90
CA GLN A 253 14.04 -10.74 0.94
C GLN A 253 14.02 -11.38 2.32
N ARG A 254 14.31 -12.67 2.37
CA ARG A 254 14.32 -13.45 3.61
C ARG A 254 15.47 -13.01 4.52
N LEU A 255 15.13 -12.61 5.73
CA LEU A 255 16.06 -12.40 6.83
C LEU A 255 16.19 -13.69 7.68
N LEU A 256 17.25 -13.79 8.48
CA LEU A 256 17.45 -14.91 9.42
C LEU A 256 16.30 -15.03 10.44
N THR A 257 15.70 -13.90 10.79
CA THR A 257 14.60 -13.76 11.75
C THR A 257 13.22 -13.94 11.11
N SER A 258 13.14 -14.03 9.78
CA SER A 258 11.87 -14.20 9.08
C SER A 258 11.24 -15.55 9.41
N ASN A 259 10.02 -15.49 9.96
CA ASN A 259 9.23 -16.66 10.30
C ASN A 259 7.94 -16.76 9.49
N VAL A 260 7.50 -15.69 8.86
CA VAL A 260 6.36 -15.68 7.95
C VAL A 260 6.76 -15.09 6.60
N ARG A 261 6.08 -15.51 5.56
CA ARG A 261 6.15 -14.88 4.24
C ARG A 261 4.73 -14.73 3.67
N ARG A 262 4.56 -13.75 2.80
CA ARG A 262 3.32 -13.58 2.05
C ARG A 262 3.60 -13.14 0.62
N ARG A 263 2.67 -13.41 -0.29
CA ARG A 263 2.70 -12.87 -1.66
C ARG A 263 1.31 -12.42 -2.10
N LEU A 264 1.28 -11.36 -2.89
CA LEU A 264 0.06 -10.76 -3.41
C LEU A 264 -0.29 -11.35 -4.77
N TRP A 265 -1.50 -11.86 -4.89
CA TRP A 265 -2.18 -12.14 -6.13
C TRP A 265 -3.15 -11.01 -6.42
N ALA A 266 -3.18 -10.56 -7.66
CA ALA A 266 -4.08 -9.49 -8.05
C ALA A 266 -4.68 -9.75 -9.43
N ARG A 267 -5.91 -9.28 -9.58
CA ARG A 267 -6.65 -9.30 -10.84
C ARG A 267 -7.31 -7.95 -11.03
N GLN A 268 -7.26 -7.44 -12.25
CA GLN A 268 -7.92 -6.19 -12.59
C GLN A 268 -9.37 -6.45 -12.96
N CYS A 269 -10.25 -5.54 -12.58
CA CYS A 269 -11.62 -5.47 -13.07
C CYS A 269 -11.87 -4.05 -13.59
N ARG A 270 -12.57 -3.94 -14.71
CA ARG A 270 -12.91 -2.66 -15.32
C ARG A 270 -14.41 -2.43 -15.25
N ARG A 271 -14.83 -1.19 -15.00
CA ARG A 271 -16.24 -0.81 -14.98
C ARG A 271 -16.90 -1.13 -16.32
N ASP A 272 -18.11 -1.67 -16.27
CA ASP A 272 -18.93 -1.93 -17.45
C ASP A 272 -19.58 -0.63 -17.92
N ALA A 273 -19.21 -0.16 -19.12
CA ALA A 273 -19.67 1.10 -19.67
C ALA A 273 -21.20 1.17 -19.92
N LEU A 274 -21.89 0.01 -19.93
CA LEU A 274 -23.33 -0.07 -20.23
C LEU A 274 -24.23 0.25 -19.02
N GLU A 275 -23.78 0.08 -17.78
CA GLU A 275 -24.58 0.45 -16.59
C GLU A 275 -24.37 1.90 -16.16
N GLY A 276 -23.22 2.51 -16.48
CA GLY A 276 -22.93 3.92 -16.16
C GLY A 276 -23.83 4.93 -16.89
N VAL A 277 -24.47 4.53 -17.99
CA VAL A 277 -25.42 5.38 -18.73
C VAL A 277 -26.80 5.44 -18.06
N LEU A 278 -27.22 4.38 -17.35
CA LEU A 278 -28.55 4.37 -16.73
C LEU A 278 -28.65 5.28 -15.50
N CYS A 279 -27.56 5.49 -14.75
CA CYS A 279 -27.54 6.41 -13.61
C CYS A 279 -27.58 7.89 -14.02
N MET A 280 -27.14 8.23 -15.23
CA MET A 280 -27.07 9.63 -15.70
C MET A 280 -28.38 10.12 -16.36
N VAL A 281 -29.33 9.24 -16.65
CA VAL A 281 -30.61 9.58 -17.31
C VAL A 281 -31.79 9.58 -16.31
N GLY A 282 -31.50 9.43 -15.01
CA GLY A 282 -32.49 9.25 -13.96
C GLY A 282 -32.96 10.51 -13.21
N GLU A 283 -32.84 11.72 -13.78
CA GLU A 283 -33.41 12.94 -13.16
C GLU A 283 -33.91 13.93 -14.22
N GLU A 284 -34.86 13.52 -15.07
CA GLU A 284 -35.75 14.48 -15.74
C GLU A 284 -37.04 13.78 -16.19
N LYS A 285 -38.11 13.91 -15.39
CA LYS A 285 -39.56 13.87 -15.73
C LYS A 285 -40.40 13.63 -14.46
N GLY A 286 -41.44 14.38 -14.13
CA GLY A 286 -42.06 15.50 -14.81
C GLY A 286 -42.89 16.31 -13.81
N GLY A 287 -42.81 17.63 -13.94
CA GLY A 287 -43.82 18.55 -13.43
C GLY A 287 -44.68 18.98 -14.60
N GLU A 288 -45.86 18.38 -14.75
CA GLU A 288 -46.90 18.89 -15.64
C GLU A 288 -48.21 18.91 -14.86
N GLY A 289 -48.81 20.11 -14.80
CA GLY A 289 -50.08 20.41 -14.15
C GLY A 289 -51.22 19.54 -14.68
N ALA A 290 -52.34 19.38 -13.98
CA ALA A 290 -53.37 20.39 -13.65
C ALA A 290 -54.61 19.55 -13.20
N PRO A 291 -55.79 20.12 -12.86
CA PRO A 291 -56.18 21.53 -12.75
C PRO A 291 -56.58 22.00 -11.35
#